data_AF-A0A8D0NV95-F1
#
_entry.id   AF-A0A8D0NV95-F1
#
_cell.length_a   1.000
_cell.length_b   1.000
_cell.length_c   1.000
_cell.angle_alpha   90.00
_cell.angle_beta   90.00
_cell.angle_gamma   90.00
#
_symmetry.space_group_name_H-M   'P 1'
#
loop_
_entity.id
_entity.type
_entity.pdbx_description
1 polymer ?
#
loop_
_entity_poly.entity_id
_entity_poly.type
_entity_poly.pdbx_seq_one_letter_code
_entity_poly.pdbx_strand_id
1 'polypeptide(L)'
;DPSDASVTTLPYRPPSPPRDTCVYNSCYCEENIWKLCEYIKSHDQYPLKECYAAFIFNERKMIPIWKQQARPGDGSVIWDYHTVFFFFFVFLGPYSSIQKSPG
;
A
#
# COMPACT_ATOMS: atom_id res chain seq x y z
N ASP A 1 34.58 -18.86 16.54
CA ASP A 1 33.72 -18.85 15.34
C ASP A 1 32.32 -19.25 15.74
N PRO A 2 31.47 -18.31 16.19
CA PRO A 2 30.11 -18.62 16.60
C PRO A 2 29.13 -18.16 15.51
N SER A 3 28.69 -19.15 14.74
CA SER A 3 27.28 -19.46 14.53
C SER A 3 26.34 -18.27 14.30
N ASP A 4 26.19 -17.91 13.01
CA ASP A 4 24.92 -17.78 12.30
C ASP A 4 23.69 -17.53 13.20
N ALA A 5 23.63 -16.34 13.79
CA ALA A 5 22.39 -15.83 14.37
C ALA A 5 21.48 -15.47 13.20
N SER A 6 20.54 -16.38 12.89
CA SER A 6 19.52 -16.19 11.86
C SER A 6 18.89 -14.81 12.00
N VAL A 7 19.22 -13.90 11.09
CA VAL A 7 18.55 -12.62 10.95
C VAL A 7 17.11 -12.94 10.54
N THR A 8 16.19 -12.94 11.51
CA THR A 8 14.76 -13.08 11.25
C THR A 8 14.29 -11.79 10.58
N THR A 9 14.34 -11.77 9.25
CA THR A 9 13.65 -10.77 8.45
C THR A 9 12.15 -11.00 8.62
N LEU A 10 11.43 -10.01 9.15
CA LEU A 10 9.96 -10.09 9.16
C LEU A 10 9.49 -10.06 7.70
N PRO A 11 8.75 -11.08 7.23
CA PRO A 11 8.28 -11.10 5.86
C PRO A 11 7.27 -9.97 5.66
N TYR A 12 7.46 -9.18 4.60
CA TYR A 12 6.48 -8.18 4.18
C TYR A 12 5.14 -8.87 3.92
N ARG A 13 4.11 -8.41 4.63
CA ARG A 13 2.72 -8.82 4.38
C ARG A 13 1.98 -7.61 3.80
N PRO A 14 1.33 -7.73 2.64
CA PRO A 14 0.53 -6.63 2.11
C PRO A 14 -0.53 -6.18 3.13
N PRO A 15 -0.80 -4.86 3.23
CA PRO A 15 -1.90 -4.35 4.04
C PRO A 15 -3.28 -4.62 3.42
N SER A 16 -3.33 -4.97 2.13
CA SER A 16 -4.54 -5.28 1.39
C SER A 16 -4.82 -6.78 1.36
N PRO A 17 -6.10 -7.19 1.19
CA PRO A 17 -6.40 -8.56 0.80
C PRO A 17 -5.92 -8.81 -0.65
N PRO A 18 -5.98 -10.07 -1.14
CA PRO A 18 -5.69 -10.39 -2.53
C PRO A 18 -6.53 -9.56 -3.51
N ARG A 19 -5.94 -9.21 -4.65
CA ARG A 19 -6.52 -8.26 -5.63
C ARG A 19 -7.96 -8.60 -6.06
N ASP A 20 -8.25 -9.86 -6.25
CA ASP A 20 -9.54 -10.41 -6.67
C ASP A 20 -10.62 -10.37 -5.58
N THR A 21 -10.22 -10.15 -4.32
CA THR A 21 -11.13 -10.01 -3.18
C THR A 21 -11.33 -8.57 -2.72
N CYS A 22 -10.52 -7.63 -3.24
CA CYS A 22 -10.74 -6.20 -3.01
C CYS A 22 -12.07 -5.75 -3.62
N VAL A 23 -12.81 -4.91 -2.89
CA VAL A 23 -13.91 -4.14 -3.48
C VAL A 23 -13.35 -3.27 -4.59
N TYR A 24 -13.87 -3.45 -5.80
CA TYR A 24 -13.35 -2.77 -6.98
C TYR A 24 -14.49 -2.41 -7.95
N ASN A 25 -14.54 -1.13 -8.30
CA ASN A 25 -15.35 -0.62 -9.39
C ASN A 25 -14.48 0.18 -10.37
N SER A 26 -14.64 -0.09 -11.66
CA SER A 26 -13.84 0.55 -12.71
C SER A 26 -14.18 2.05 -12.77
N CYS A 27 -13.17 2.90 -12.94
CA CYS A 27 -13.30 4.36 -12.94
C CYS A 27 -13.75 5.02 -11.61
N TYR A 28 -13.85 4.27 -10.52
CA TYR A 28 -14.09 4.78 -9.16
C TYR A 28 -12.88 4.50 -8.25
N CYS A 29 -11.70 4.94 -8.68
CA CYS A 29 -10.43 4.61 -8.02
C CYS A 29 -10.35 5.14 -6.57
N GLU A 30 -10.91 6.30 -6.32
CA GLU A 30 -11.08 6.94 -5.02
C GLU A 30 -11.93 6.12 -4.05
N GLU A 31 -13.05 5.55 -4.51
CA GLU A 31 -13.87 4.65 -3.68
C GLU A 31 -13.15 3.33 -3.40
N ASN A 32 -12.43 2.80 -4.39
CA ASN A 32 -11.63 1.59 -4.24
C ASN A 32 -10.52 1.79 -3.18
N ILE A 33 -9.81 2.91 -3.20
CA ILE A 33 -8.79 3.23 -2.18
C ILE A 33 -9.45 3.50 -0.82
N TRP A 34 -10.60 4.17 -0.78
CA TRP A 34 -11.34 4.38 0.47
C TRP A 34 -11.73 3.06 1.12
N LYS A 35 -12.25 2.10 0.34
CA LYS A 35 -12.61 0.76 0.80
C LYS A 35 -11.39 -0.03 1.29
N LEU A 36 -10.24 0.13 0.65
CA LEU A 36 -9.00 -0.46 1.13
C LEU A 36 -8.57 0.14 2.48
N CYS A 37 -8.67 1.46 2.65
CA CYS A 37 -8.40 2.11 3.94
C CYS A 37 -9.37 1.67 5.04
N GLU A 38 -10.65 1.50 4.72
CA GLU A 38 -11.67 0.95 5.62
C GLU A 38 -11.30 -0.48 6.08
N TYR A 39 -10.88 -1.33 5.15
CA TYR A 39 -10.39 -2.68 5.45
C TYR A 39 -9.18 -2.65 6.39
N ILE A 40 -8.16 -1.84 6.09
CA ILE A 40 -6.94 -1.76 6.90
C ILE A 40 -7.27 -1.30 8.33
N LYS A 41 -8.14 -0.30 8.45
CA LYS A 41 -8.60 0.23 9.74
C LYS A 41 -9.33 -0.82 10.58
N SER A 42 -10.02 -1.78 9.97
CA SER A 42 -10.76 -2.82 10.71
C SER A 42 -9.93 -4.05 11.09
N HIS A 43 -8.74 -4.24 10.49
CA HIS A 43 -7.92 -5.43 10.69
C HIS A 43 -6.71 -5.21 11.61
N ASP A 44 -6.40 -3.97 11.97
CA ASP A 44 -5.32 -3.57 12.91
C ASP A 44 -3.93 -4.18 12.61
N GLN A 45 -3.69 -4.68 11.40
CA GLN A 45 -2.41 -5.26 10.99
C GLN A 45 -1.31 -4.20 10.89
N TYR A 46 -1.68 -3.01 10.41
CA TYR A 46 -0.79 -1.86 10.26
C TYR A 46 -1.47 -0.58 10.73
N PRO A 47 -0.73 0.37 11.33
CA PRO A 47 -1.29 1.67 11.69
C PRO A 47 -1.80 2.43 10.46
N LEU A 48 -3.05 2.89 10.50
CA LEU A 48 -3.63 3.68 9.40
C LEU A 48 -2.82 4.96 9.08
N LYS A 49 -2.09 5.51 10.07
CA LYS A 49 -1.19 6.66 9.90
C LYS A 49 -0.01 6.42 8.94
N GLU A 50 0.30 5.16 8.64
CA GLU A 50 1.36 4.76 7.70
C GLU A 50 0.81 4.52 6.28
N CYS A 51 -0.50 4.69 6.11
CA CYS A 51 -1.23 4.49 4.86
C CYS A 51 -1.64 5.82 4.25
N TYR A 52 -1.45 5.97 2.94
CA TYR A 52 -1.71 7.20 2.22
C TYR A 52 -2.54 6.93 0.96
N ALA A 53 -3.57 7.75 0.75
CA ALA A 53 -4.26 7.84 -0.53
C ALA A 53 -3.62 8.98 -1.34
N ALA A 54 -2.99 8.64 -2.46
CA ALA A 54 -2.34 9.60 -3.33
C ALA A 54 -3.19 9.86 -4.57
N PHE A 55 -3.64 11.10 -4.73
CA PHE A 55 -4.32 11.57 -5.94
C PHE A 55 -3.27 12.04 -6.94
N ILE A 56 -3.26 11.40 -8.11
CA ILE A 56 -2.44 11.76 -9.24
C ILE A 56 -3.34 12.55 -10.18
N PHE A 57 -3.03 13.81 -10.43
CA PHE A 57 -3.76 14.66 -11.36
C PHE A 57 -2.88 15.83 -11.81
N ASN A 58 -3.32 16.54 -12.85
CA ASN A 58 -2.74 17.82 -13.27
C ASN A 58 -3.86 18.79 -13.67
N GLU A 59 -3.52 20.07 -13.87
CA GLU A 59 -4.50 21.10 -14.25
C GLU A 59 -5.26 20.76 -15.53
N ARG A 60 -4.59 20.07 -16.46
CA ARG A 60 -5.16 19.71 -17.76
C ARG A 60 -6.05 18.47 -17.70
N LYS A 61 -6.11 17.77 -16.57
CA LYS A 61 -6.82 16.49 -16.43
C LYS A 61 -6.42 15.50 -17.52
N MET A 62 -5.12 15.40 -17.77
CA MET A 62 -4.56 14.46 -18.75
C MET A 62 -3.25 13.92 -18.20
N ILE A 63 -3.33 12.85 -17.43
CA ILE A 63 -2.17 12.15 -16.89
C ILE A 63 -1.98 10.81 -17.63
N PRO A 64 -0.82 10.58 -18.27
CA PRO A 64 -0.52 9.28 -18.86
C PRO A 64 -0.06 8.31 -17.78
N ILE A 65 -0.74 7.16 -17.67
CA ILE A 65 -0.31 6.04 -16.80
C ILE A 65 -0.14 4.79 -17.66
N TRP A 66 1.04 4.18 -17.58
CA TRP A 66 1.39 2.93 -18.27
C TRP A 66 1.03 1.71 -17.42
N LYS A 67 1.09 0.51 -18.04
CA LYS A 67 0.81 -0.77 -17.38
C LYS A 67 -0.59 -0.82 -16.74
N GLN A 68 -1.55 -0.18 -17.40
CA GLN A 68 -2.96 -0.15 -16.99
C GLN A 68 -3.72 -1.31 -17.62
N GLN A 69 -4.64 -1.91 -16.88
CA GLN A 69 -5.43 -3.04 -17.39
C GLN A 69 -6.33 -2.67 -18.57
N ALA A 70 -6.81 -1.43 -18.62
CA ALA A 70 -7.61 -0.94 -19.74
C ALA A 70 -6.80 -0.89 -21.05
N ARG A 71 -5.47 -0.90 -20.99
CA ARG A 71 -4.58 -0.98 -22.15
C ARG A 71 -3.34 -1.83 -21.85
N PRO A 72 -3.44 -3.16 -21.96
CA PRO A 72 -2.30 -4.05 -21.75
C PRO A 72 -1.16 -3.76 -22.74
N GLY A 73 0.09 -3.91 -22.30
CA GLY A 73 1.30 -3.66 -23.09
C GLY A 73 2.08 -2.42 -22.66
N ASP A 74 2.65 -1.70 -23.63
CA ASP A 74 3.46 -0.49 -23.41
C ASP A 74 2.73 0.81 -23.74
N GLY A 75 1.42 0.73 -24.01
CA GLY A 75 0.57 1.91 -24.17
C GLY A 75 0.22 2.55 -22.83
N SER A 76 0.07 3.88 -22.82
CA SER A 76 -0.53 4.60 -21.70
C SER A 76 -2.05 4.71 -21.85
N VAL A 77 -2.72 4.82 -20.71
CA VAL A 77 -4.10 5.31 -20.59
C VAL A 77 -4.02 6.74 -20.07
N ILE A 78 -4.79 7.64 -20.69
CA ILE A 78 -4.89 9.03 -20.25
C ILE A 78 -6.06 9.12 -19.28
N TRP A 79 -5.77 9.43 -18.02
CA TRP A 79 -6.78 9.68 -16.99
C TRP A 79 -6.93 11.17 -16.74
N ASP A 80 -8.11 11.58 -16.30
CA ASP A 80 -8.37 12.91 -15.73
C ASP A 80 -7.78 13.05 -14.33
N TYR A 81 -7.89 11.98 -13.53
CA TYR A 81 -7.16 11.75 -12.30
C TYR A 81 -7.08 10.25 -12.00
N HIS A 82 -6.19 9.86 -11.10
CA HIS A 82 -6.15 8.50 -10.60
C HIS A 82 -5.70 8.45 -9.13
N THR A 83 -6.37 7.66 -8.32
CA THR A 83 -6.03 7.50 -6.91
C THR A 83 -5.34 6.16 -6.69
N VAL A 84 -4.18 6.20 -6.04
CA VAL A 84 -3.41 5.00 -5.67
C VAL A 84 -3.20 4.95 -4.16
N PHE A 85 -2.98 3.74 -3.66
CA PHE A 85 -2.63 3.49 -2.26
C PHE A 85 -1.12 3.39 -2.10
N PHE A 86 -0.57 4.07 -1.10
CA PHE A 86 0.84 4.00 -0.72
C PHE A 86 0.95 3.62 0.76
N PHE A 87 1.82 2.68 1.07
CA PHE A 87 2.09 2.23 2.44
C PHE A 87 3.59 2.17 2.67
N PHE A 88 4.05 2.82 3.74
CA PHE A 88 5.45 2.80 4.12
C PHE A 88 5.72 1.67 5.11
N PHE A 89 6.34 0.59 4.65
CA PHE A 89 6.74 -0.50 5.53
C PHE A 89 8.09 -0.19 6.19
N VAL A 90 8.07 0.14 7.49
CA VAL A 90 9.30 0.28 8.28
C VAL A 90 9.78 -1.12 8.66
N PHE A 91 10.96 -1.51 8.15
CA PHE A 91 11.70 -2.65 8.70
C PHE A 91 12.21 -2.25 10.09
N LEU A 92 11.42 -2.49 11.12
CA LEU A 92 11.97 -2.56 12.47
C LEU A 92 12.78 -3.85 12.54
N GLY A 93 14.09 -3.76 12.30
CA GLY A 93 15.02 -4.81 12.70
C GLY A 93 14.88 -5.10 14.20
N PRO A 94 15.42 -6.22 14.72
CA PRO A 94 15.17 -6.71 16.08
C PRO A 94 15.66 -5.82 17.25
N TYR A 95 15.95 -4.54 17.01
CA TYR A 95 16.50 -3.61 18.00
C TYR A 95 15.46 -2.63 18.59
N SER A 96 14.16 -2.93 18.52
CA SER A 96 13.11 -2.08 19.10
C SER A 96 12.53 -2.58 20.43
N SER A 97 12.93 -3.75 20.92
CA SER A 97 12.52 -4.28 22.23
C SER A 97 13.56 -4.01 23.32
N ILE A 98 13.91 -2.74 23.52
CA ILE A 98 14.46 -2.26 24.81
C ILE A 98 13.74 -0.95 25.13
N GLN A 99 12.61 -1.05 25.83
CA GLN A 99 11.86 -0.03 26.61
C GLN A 99 10.48 -0.67 26.87
N LYS A 100 10.00 -0.96 28.08
CA LYS A 100 10.26 -0.53 29.46
C LYS A 100 9.87 -1.68 30.40
N SER A 101 10.67 -1.97 31.43
CA SER A 101 10.16 -2.62 32.64
C SER A 101 10.01 -1.53 33.70
N PRO A 102 8.81 -1.30 34.28
CA PRO A 102 8.71 -0.56 35.52
C PRO A 102 9.05 -1.53 36.66
N GLY A 103 10.14 -1.25 37.36
CA GLY A 103 10.54 -1.87 38.62
C GLY A 103 11.17 -0.81 39.49
#